data_AF-A0A090D346-F1
#
_entry.id   AF-A0A090D346-F1
#
_cell.length_a   1.000
_cell.length_b   1.000
_cell.length_c   1.000
_cell.angle_alpha   90.00
_cell.angle_beta   90.00
_cell.angle_gamma   90.00
#
_symmetry.space_group_name_H-M   'P 1'
#
loop_
_entity.id
_entity.type
_entity.pdbx_description
1 polymer ?
#
loop_
_entity_poly.entity_id
_entity_poly.type
_entity_poly.pdbx_seq_one_letter_code
_entity_poly.pdbx_strand_id
1 'polypeptide(L)'
;MTNFVEVIKANHEWPSLFEMEALHLKKALNCLEIHHIGSTAIPNLAAKPILDMIPVVDSLLEVDLKASEMERLGYKVMGEHGIAFRRFFQKKGLKASYNIHVYEKGHPEIDRHLKFRDWMRENENDRKAYEELKISLAQKYPNDLLKYCLGKDDFVLEIDKKTGYSGWKIVKALTHREWASLNAFRSSFYKSDPDPFLWTFIHRDHIHFIFYKDLEIIGYAHLHLLSDNKAILRLLTIAERFQNRGHGSFFLKQCEKWLAMQHFNTLHLFASPLALPFFSKAGYEPMSFVDPEAYENIDLSLGKILSKPE
;
A
#
# COMPACT_ATOMS: atom_id res chain seq x y z
N MET A 1 10.82 -17.10 7.86
CA MET A 1 10.00 -18.05 7.07
C MET A 1 10.97 -18.90 6.29
N THR A 2 10.67 -20.17 6.01
CA THR A 2 11.43 -20.88 4.98
C THR A 2 11.19 -20.13 3.68
N ASN A 3 12.25 -19.76 2.95
CA ASN A 3 12.14 -19.05 1.68
C ASN A 3 11.61 -19.97 0.55
N PHE A 4 11.24 -21.20 0.90
CA PHE A 4 10.77 -22.21 -0.03
C PHE A 4 9.34 -21.91 -0.50
N VAL A 5 9.15 -21.89 -1.81
CA VAL A 5 7.88 -21.63 -2.48
C VAL A 5 7.27 -22.97 -2.88
N GLU A 6 6.25 -23.40 -2.14
CA GLU A 6 5.51 -24.62 -2.43
C GLU A 6 4.06 -24.30 -2.81
N VAL A 7 3.63 -24.78 -3.97
CA VAL A 7 2.23 -24.72 -4.42
C VAL A 7 1.65 -26.12 -4.32
N ILE A 8 0.65 -26.29 -3.47
CA ILE A 8 -0.03 -27.56 -3.25
C ILE A 8 -1.38 -27.58 -3.96
N LYS A 9 -1.91 -28.78 -4.21
CA LYS A 9 -3.28 -28.95 -4.71
C LYS A 9 -4.28 -28.24 -3.79
N ALA A 10 -5.41 -27.83 -4.37
CA ALA A 10 -6.50 -27.22 -3.62
C ALA A 10 -6.88 -28.07 -2.41
N ASN A 11 -7.00 -27.45 -1.24
CA ASN A 11 -7.35 -28.13 0.00
C ASN A 11 -8.77 -27.75 0.43
N HIS A 12 -9.63 -28.76 0.59
CA HIS A 12 -11.02 -28.59 1.02
C HIS A 12 -11.17 -28.12 2.48
N GLU A 13 -10.10 -28.19 3.29
CA GLU A 13 -10.11 -27.68 4.66
C GLU A 13 -9.94 -26.15 4.75
N TRP A 14 -9.48 -25.46 3.67
CA TRP A 14 -9.22 -24.01 3.74
C TRP A 14 -10.43 -23.16 4.15
N PRO A 15 -11.66 -23.40 3.67
CA PRO A 15 -12.83 -22.67 4.14
C PRO A 15 -13.06 -22.83 5.65
N SER A 16 -12.96 -24.04 6.19
CA SER A 16 -13.13 -24.27 7.62
C SER A 16 -12.01 -23.62 8.46
N LEU A 17 -10.77 -23.64 7.97
CA LEU A 17 -9.65 -22.93 8.61
C LEU A 17 -9.86 -21.41 8.60
N PHE A 18 -10.41 -20.87 7.52
CA PHE A 18 -10.80 -19.46 7.43
C PHE A 18 -11.85 -19.12 8.49
N GLU A 19 -12.95 -19.87 8.57
CA GLU A 19 -14.04 -19.60 9.53
C GLU A 19 -13.54 -19.61 10.98
N MET A 20 -12.72 -20.61 11.34
CA MET A 20 -12.15 -20.68 12.69
C MET A 20 -11.25 -19.48 13.02
N GLU A 21 -10.38 -19.08 12.10
CA GLU A 21 -9.49 -17.94 12.34
C GLU A 21 -10.26 -16.60 12.30
N ALA A 22 -11.28 -16.49 11.46
CA ALA A 22 -12.15 -15.31 11.38
C ALA A 22 -12.86 -15.04 12.71
N LEU A 23 -13.28 -16.08 13.44
CA LEU A 23 -13.87 -15.92 14.79
C LEU A 23 -12.90 -15.26 15.78
N HIS A 24 -11.62 -15.66 15.76
CA HIS A 24 -10.60 -15.05 16.62
C HIS A 24 -10.36 -13.58 16.25
N LEU A 25 -10.21 -13.29 14.96
CA LEU A 25 -9.96 -11.95 14.45
C LEU A 25 -11.13 -11.00 14.70
N LYS A 26 -12.37 -11.46 14.49
CA LYS A 26 -13.58 -10.65 14.68
C LYS A 26 -13.69 -10.14 16.10
N LYS A 27 -13.35 -10.97 17.08
CA LYS A 27 -13.32 -10.59 18.49
C LYS A 27 -12.17 -9.64 18.82
N ALA A 28 -10.96 -9.93 18.34
CA ALA A 28 -9.76 -9.17 18.70
C ALA A 28 -9.73 -7.76 18.10
N LEU A 29 -10.23 -7.60 16.88
CA LEU A 29 -10.15 -6.36 16.12
C LEU A 29 -11.50 -5.62 16.02
N ASN A 30 -12.57 -6.15 16.60
CA ASN A 30 -13.93 -5.60 16.47
C ASN A 30 -14.36 -5.40 15.00
N CYS A 31 -14.12 -6.41 14.16
CA CYS A 31 -14.36 -6.29 12.72
C CYS A 31 -15.84 -6.21 12.38
N LEU A 32 -16.17 -5.36 11.40
CA LEU A 32 -17.48 -5.30 10.76
C LEU A 32 -17.75 -6.59 9.96
N GLU A 33 -16.76 -6.98 9.16
CA GLU A 33 -16.78 -8.16 8.32
C GLU A 33 -15.35 -8.66 8.10
N ILE A 34 -15.23 -9.92 7.67
CA ILE A 34 -13.94 -10.51 7.31
C ILE A 34 -14.12 -11.30 6.02
N HIS A 35 -13.30 -10.99 5.01
CA HIS A 35 -13.35 -11.64 3.72
C HIS A 35 -12.22 -12.64 3.55
N HIS A 36 -12.54 -13.86 3.14
CA HIS A 36 -11.54 -14.78 2.61
C HIS A 36 -11.16 -14.35 1.21
N ILE A 37 -9.88 -14.07 0.98
CA ILE A 37 -9.35 -13.62 -0.31
C ILE A 37 -8.13 -14.46 -0.74
N GLY A 38 -7.54 -14.10 -1.88
CA GLY A 38 -6.37 -14.79 -2.40
C GLY A 38 -6.70 -16.17 -2.98
N SER A 39 -5.66 -16.94 -3.30
CA SER A 39 -5.83 -18.21 -4.01
C SER A 39 -6.57 -19.27 -3.18
N THR A 40 -6.42 -19.26 -1.85
CA THR A 40 -7.06 -20.26 -0.97
C THR A 40 -8.56 -20.05 -0.82
N ALA A 41 -9.09 -18.87 -1.22
CA ALA A 41 -10.52 -18.58 -1.27
C ALA A 41 -11.19 -19.05 -2.56
N ILE A 42 -10.42 -19.52 -3.56
CA ILE A 42 -10.92 -19.94 -4.86
C ILE A 42 -10.98 -21.48 -4.88
N PRO A 43 -12.18 -22.09 -5.00
CA PRO A 43 -12.31 -23.53 -5.06
C PRO A 43 -11.53 -24.12 -6.25
N ASN A 44 -10.94 -25.30 -6.03
CA ASN A 44 -10.20 -26.06 -7.03
C ASN A 44 -8.98 -25.33 -7.63
N LEU A 45 -8.39 -24.36 -6.92
CA LEU A 45 -7.17 -23.68 -7.32
C LEU A 45 -6.00 -24.09 -6.41
N ALA A 46 -4.94 -24.67 -6.98
CA ALA A 46 -3.69 -24.95 -6.28
C ALA A 46 -3.06 -23.65 -5.78
N ALA A 47 -2.53 -23.67 -4.55
CA ALA A 47 -2.04 -22.48 -3.89
C ALA A 47 -0.94 -22.80 -2.89
N LYS A 48 -0.23 -21.77 -2.46
CA LYS A 48 0.53 -21.85 -1.20
C LYS A 48 -0.48 -22.01 -0.05
N PRO A 49 -0.19 -22.82 0.98
CA PRO A 49 -1.06 -23.00 2.14
C PRO A 49 -1.02 -21.77 3.07
N ILE A 50 -1.43 -20.62 2.54
CA ILE A 50 -1.51 -19.34 3.23
C ILE A 50 -2.91 -18.79 3.00
N LEU A 51 -3.65 -18.56 4.08
CA LEU A 51 -4.94 -17.91 4.05
C LEU A 51 -4.73 -16.40 4.09
N ASP A 52 -5.13 -15.72 3.02
CA ASP A 52 -5.18 -14.26 2.99
C ASP A 52 -6.60 -13.83 3.40
N MET A 53 -6.68 -12.91 4.35
CA MET A 53 -7.95 -12.43 4.91
C MET A 53 -7.97 -10.91 4.93
N ILE A 54 -9.14 -10.31 4.67
CA ILE A 54 -9.38 -8.88 4.85
C ILE A 54 -10.41 -8.68 5.95
N PRO A 55 -9.99 -8.38 7.19
CA PRO A 55 -10.87 -7.78 8.16
C PRO A 55 -11.13 -6.31 7.81
N VAL A 56 -12.41 -5.94 7.83
CA VAL A 56 -12.86 -4.56 7.62
C VAL A 56 -13.23 -3.95 8.96
N VAL A 57 -12.68 -2.77 9.24
CA VAL A 57 -12.85 -2.04 10.50
C VAL A 57 -13.35 -0.62 10.25
N ASP A 58 -13.87 0.05 11.28
CA ASP A 58 -14.21 1.47 11.19
C ASP A 58 -12.98 2.37 11.30
N SER A 59 -11.98 1.99 12.12
CA SER A 59 -10.77 2.80 12.35
C SER A 59 -9.50 1.96 12.42
N LEU A 60 -8.48 2.33 11.65
CA LEU A 60 -7.15 1.72 11.77
C LEU A 60 -6.41 2.16 13.03
N LEU A 61 -6.75 3.31 13.62
CA LEU A 61 -6.15 3.74 14.89
C LEU A 61 -6.55 2.80 16.03
N GLU A 62 -7.80 2.32 16.03
CA GLU A 62 -8.23 1.30 16.99
C GLU A 62 -7.46 -0.02 16.80
N VAL A 63 -7.20 -0.42 15.55
CA VAL A 63 -6.38 -1.60 15.23
C VAL A 63 -4.96 -1.46 15.78
N ASP A 64 -4.37 -0.26 15.72
CA ASP A 64 -3.05 0.00 16.28
C ASP A 64 -3.01 -0.22 17.80
N LEU A 65 -4.10 0.14 18.51
CA LEU A 65 -4.24 -0.13 19.95
C LEU A 65 -4.40 -1.62 20.27
N LYS A 66 -4.71 -2.46 19.28
CA LYS A 66 -4.89 -3.92 19.41
C LYS A 66 -3.65 -4.73 19.05
N ALA A 67 -2.51 -4.08 18.77
CA ALA A 67 -1.25 -4.76 18.40
C ALA A 67 -0.88 -5.89 19.39
N SER A 68 -0.87 -5.61 20.69
CA SER A 68 -0.53 -6.62 21.70
C SER A 68 -1.56 -7.74 21.84
N GLU A 69 -2.82 -7.49 21.48
CA GLU A 69 -3.84 -8.54 21.43
C GLU A 69 -3.61 -9.50 20.27
N MET A 70 -3.25 -8.94 19.10
CA MET A 70 -2.86 -9.73 17.93
C MET A 70 -1.60 -10.57 18.21
N GLU A 71 -0.61 -10.01 18.90
CA GLU A 71 0.59 -10.75 19.32
C GLU A 71 0.26 -11.94 20.23
N ARG A 72 -0.66 -11.76 21.19
CA ARG A 72 -1.15 -12.87 22.05
C ARG A 72 -1.85 -13.97 21.26
N LEU A 73 -2.47 -13.65 20.12
CA LEU A 73 -3.04 -14.63 19.18
C LEU A 73 -2.00 -15.29 18.26
N GLY A 74 -0.72 -14.94 18.42
CA GLY A 74 0.40 -15.48 17.66
C GLY A 74 0.71 -14.74 16.36
N TYR A 75 0.14 -13.55 16.15
CA TYR A 75 0.46 -12.72 14.99
C TYR A 75 1.71 -11.89 15.21
N LYS A 76 2.53 -11.80 14.16
CA LYS A 76 3.55 -10.76 14.03
C LYS A 76 2.91 -9.51 13.44
N VAL A 77 3.09 -8.37 14.10
CA VAL A 77 2.67 -7.05 13.62
C VAL A 77 3.67 -6.55 12.58
N MET A 78 3.19 -6.22 11.38
CA MET A 78 4.03 -5.78 10.26
C MET A 78 3.79 -4.32 9.86
N GLY A 79 2.90 -3.62 10.58
CA GLY A 79 2.47 -2.26 10.26
C GLY A 79 1.82 -2.19 8.87
N GLU A 80 2.12 -1.15 8.09
CA GLU A 80 1.61 -0.99 6.72
C GLU A 80 2.22 -1.96 5.71
N HIS A 81 3.45 -2.40 5.99
CA HIS A 81 4.22 -3.30 5.13
C HIS A 81 4.25 -2.86 3.65
N GLY A 82 4.46 -1.56 3.41
CA GLY A 82 4.62 -0.96 2.08
C GLY A 82 3.35 -0.38 1.45
N ILE A 83 2.16 -0.61 2.01
CA ILE A 83 0.90 -0.05 1.49
C ILE A 83 0.32 0.90 2.53
N ALA A 84 0.20 2.19 2.18
CA ALA A 84 -0.37 3.18 3.08
C ALA A 84 -1.83 2.82 3.41
N PHE A 85 -2.25 3.08 4.65
CA PHE A 85 -3.61 2.75 5.13
C PHE A 85 -3.96 1.26 5.13
N ARG A 86 -2.95 0.40 5.27
CA ARG A 86 -3.12 -1.02 5.62
C ARG A 86 -2.59 -1.26 7.03
N ARG A 87 -3.14 -2.24 7.75
CA ARG A 87 -2.39 -2.94 8.81
C ARG A 87 -2.24 -4.39 8.44
N PHE A 88 -1.01 -4.89 8.50
CA PHE A 88 -0.64 -6.21 8.05
C PHE A 88 -0.16 -7.05 9.22
N PHE A 89 -0.70 -8.26 9.33
CA PHE A 89 -0.30 -9.24 10.33
C PHE A 89 0.00 -10.59 9.69
N GLN A 90 0.98 -11.30 10.26
CA GLN A 90 1.34 -12.64 9.81
C GLN A 90 1.38 -13.62 10.96
N LYS A 91 0.72 -14.77 10.79
CA LYS A 91 0.76 -15.87 11.77
C LYS A 91 1.14 -17.15 11.04
N LYS A 92 2.05 -17.90 11.62
CA LYS A 92 2.33 -19.26 11.18
C LYS A 92 1.43 -20.21 11.95
N GLY A 93 0.62 -20.99 11.24
CA GLY A 93 -0.11 -22.11 11.82
C GLY A 93 0.48 -23.45 11.42
N LEU A 94 -0.03 -24.51 12.04
CA LEU A 94 0.39 -25.89 11.78
C LEU A 94 -0.08 -26.40 10.41
N LYS A 95 -1.36 -26.16 10.08
CA LYS A 95 -1.99 -26.59 8.81
C LYS A 95 -1.85 -25.56 7.69
N ALA A 96 -1.84 -24.28 8.03
CA ALA A 96 -1.69 -23.16 7.11
C ALA A 96 -1.14 -21.94 7.83
N SER A 97 -0.51 -21.02 7.10
CA SER A 97 -0.18 -19.69 7.61
C SER A 97 -1.30 -18.70 7.28
N TYR A 98 -1.30 -17.54 7.93
CA TYR A 98 -2.33 -16.52 7.80
C TYR A 98 -1.68 -15.16 7.54
N ASN A 99 -2.20 -14.47 6.53
CA ASN A 99 -1.85 -13.11 6.16
C ASN A 99 -3.11 -12.25 6.32
N ILE A 100 -3.07 -11.27 7.22
CA ILE A 100 -4.24 -10.46 7.54
C ILE A 100 -4.00 -9.05 7.02
N HIS A 101 -4.82 -8.62 6.06
CA HIS A 101 -4.76 -7.31 5.43
C HIS A 101 -5.94 -6.47 5.92
N VAL A 102 -5.74 -5.72 7.00
CA VAL A 102 -6.80 -4.93 7.63
C VAL A 102 -6.92 -3.58 6.93
N TYR A 103 -8.16 -3.20 6.62
CA TYR A 103 -8.51 -1.93 5.95
C TYR A 103 -9.74 -1.28 6.59
N GLU A 104 -9.82 0.05 6.52
CA GLU A 104 -11.04 0.80 6.88
C GLU A 104 -12.15 0.51 5.87
N LYS A 105 -13.40 0.56 6.33
CA LYS A 105 -14.58 0.45 5.48
C LYS A 105 -14.50 1.41 4.29
N GLY A 106 -14.76 0.89 3.09
CA GLY A 106 -14.74 1.66 1.84
C GLY A 106 -13.36 1.84 1.22
N HIS A 107 -12.29 1.28 1.80
CA HIS A 107 -10.97 1.30 1.16
C HIS A 107 -10.99 0.49 -0.16
N PRO A 108 -10.48 1.03 -1.29
CA PRO A 108 -10.59 0.38 -2.61
C PRO A 108 -9.96 -1.00 -2.72
N GLU A 109 -8.90 -1.29 -1.96
CA GLU A 109 -8.27 -2.62 -1.97
C GLU A 109 -9.23 -3.73 -1.51
N ILE A 110 -10.27 -3.44 -0.72
CA ILE A 110 -11.30 -4.41 -0.36
C ILE A 110 -12.01 -4.88 -1.64
N ASP A 111 -12.57 -3.94 -2.42
CA ASP A 111 -13.26 -4.23 -3.68
C ASP A 111 -12.35 -4.93 -4.69
N ARG A 112 -11.10 -4.47 -4.83
CA ARG A 112 -10.11 -5.09 -5.72
C ARG A 112 -9.92 -6.58 -5.45
N HIS A 113 -9.68 -6.93 -4.18
CA HIS A 113 -9.43 -8.31 -3.80
C HIS A 113 -10.68 -9.20 -3.93
N LEU A 114 -11.87 -8.65 -3.64
CA LEU A 114 -13.14 -9.36 -3.82
C LEU A 114 -13.43 -9.61 -5.30
N LYS A 115 -13.31 -8.59 -6.15
CA LYS A 115 -13.47 -8.71 -7.61
C LYS A 115 -12.54 -9.75 -8.21
N PHE A 116 -11.26 -9.73 -7.83
CA PHE A 116 -10.31 -10.75 -8.29
C PHE A 116 -10.75 -12.16 -7.87
N ARG A 117 -11.10 -12.36 -6.59
CA ARG A 117 -11.56 -13.66 -6.08
C ARG A 117 -12.78 -14.16 -6.84
N ASP A 118 -13.80 -13.32 -6.97
CA ASP A 118 -15.08 -13.70 -7.53
C ASP A 118 -14.99 -13.94 -9.04
N TRP A 119 -14.21 -13.14 -9.77
CA TRP A 119 -13.85 -13.43 -11.16
C TRP A 119 -13.24 -14.81 -11.32
N MET A 120 -12.25 -15.15 -10.49
CA MET A 120 -11.54 -16.42 -10.59
C MET A 120 -12.37 -17.63 -10.15
N ARG A 121 -13.48 -17.41 -9.42
CA ARG A 121 -14.46 -18.46 -9.10
C ARG A 121 -15.35 -18.80 -10.30
N GLU A 122 -15.67 -17.80 -11.12
CA GLU A 122 -16.60 -17.91 -12.25
C GLU A 122 -15.88 -18.17 -13.59
N ASN A 123 -14.60 -17.82 -13.71
CA ASN A 123 -13.85 -17.91 -14.96
C ASN A 123 -12.80 -19.03 -14.93
N GLU A 124 -13.23 -20.24 -15.30
CA GLU A 124 -12.39 -21.45 -15.23
C GLU A 124 -11.10 -21.35 -16.06
N ASN A 125 -11.15 -20.75 -17.25
CA ASN A 125 -9.97 -20.62 -18.12
C ASN A 125 -8.90 -19.74 -17.48
N ASP A 126 -9.29 -18.58 -16.93
CA ASP A 126 -8.37 -17.69 -16.22
C ASP A 126 -7.84 -18.37 -14.94
N ARG A 127 -8.69 -19.11 -14.21
CA ARG A 127 -8.27 -19.90 -13.05
C ARG A 127 -7.19 -20.93 -13.39
N LYS A 128 -7.36 -21.68 -14.47
CA LYS A 128 -6.35 -22.66 -14.94
C LYS A 128 -5.05 -21.98 -15.36
N ALA A 129 -5.13 -20.91 -16.15
CA ALA A 129 -3.94 -20.16 -16.56
C ALA A 129 -3.15 -19.61 -15.34
N TYR A 130 -3.86 -19.14 -14.31
CA TYR A 130 -3.22 -18.68 -13.07
C TYR A 130 -2.58 -19.81 -12.27
N GLU A 131 -3.21 -20.98 -12.25
CA GLU A 131 -2.66 -22.17 -11.62
C GLU A 131 -1.34 -22.60 -12.28
N GLU A 132 -1.34 -22.76 -13.60
CA GLU A 132 -0.18 -23.13 -14.40
C GLU A 132 0.97 -22.13 -14.21
N LEU A 133 0.67 -20.83 -14.24
CA LEU A 133 1.64 -19.78 -13.97
C LEU A 133 2.27 -19.92 -12.58
N LYS A 134 1.47 -20.15 -11.54
CA LYS A 134 1.98 -20.31 -10.17
C LYS A 134 2.85 -21.55 -10.03
N ILE A 135 2.48 -22.66 -10.64
CA ILE A 135 3.27 -23.90 -10.59
C ILE A 135 4.61 -23.67 -11.30
N SER A 136 4.59 -23.10 -12.50
CA SER A 136 5.80 -22.75 -13.26
C SER A 136 6.74 -21.82 -12.49
N LEU A 137 6.20 -20.76 -11.87
CA LEU A 137 6.99 -19.83 -11.06
C LEU A 137 7.57 -20.48 -9.80
N ALA A 138 6.82 -21.37 -9.14
CA ALA A 138 7.31 -22.08 -7.95
C ALA A 138 8.45 -23.04 -8.32
N GLN A 139 8.38 -23.71 -9.47
CA GLN A 139 9.45 -24.56 -10.00
C GLN A 139 10.68 -23.74 -10.42
N LYS A 140 10.47 -22.57 -11.03
CA LYS A 140 11.56 -21.70 -11.51
C LYS A 140 12.25 -20.95 -10.37
N TYR A 141 11.52 -20.58 -9.32
CA TYR A 141 12.00 -19.75 -8.21
C TYR A 141 11.69 -20.38 -6.84
N PRO A 142 12.11 -21.64 -6.59
CA PRO A 142 11.71 -22.38 -5.39
C PRO A 142 12.22 -21.75 -4.10
N ASN A 143 13.31 -20.97 -4.13
CA ASN A 143 13.91 -20.31 -2.96
C ASN A 143 13.85 -18.78 -3.02
N ASP A 144 13.14 -18.21 -4.00
CA ASP A 144 13.08 -16.77 -4.26
C ASP A 144 11.60 -16.33 -4.27
N LEU A 145 11.06 -16.16 -3.06
CA LEU A 145 9.68 -15.73 -2.84
C LEU A 145 9.36 -14.40 -3.54
N LEU A 146 10.34 -13.49 -3.62
CA LEU A 146 10.15 -12.20 -4.27
C LEU A 146 9.90 -12.38 -5.76
N LYS A 147 10.76 -13.13 -6.48
CA LYS A 147 10.55 -13.40 -7.91
C LYS A 147 9.28 -14.19 -8.18
N TYR A 148 8.93 -15.14 -7.31
CA TYR A 148 7.64 -15.83 -7.41
C TYR A 148 6.44 -14.88 -7.29
N CYS A 149 6.47 -13.95 -6.34
CA CYS A 149 5.40 -12.96 -6.18
C CYS A 149 5.33 -12.04 -7.40
N LEU A 150 6.46 -11.48 -7.82
CA LEU A 150 6.55 -10.54 -8.93
C LEU A 150 6.13 -11.15 -10.27
N GLY A 151 6.45 -12.42 -10.51
CA GLY A 151 6.12 -13.10 -11.77
C GLY A 151 4.61 -13.25 -12.03
N LYS A 152 3.76 -12.94 -11.04
CA LYS A 152 2.30 -13.02 -11.17
C LYS A 152 1.65 -11.67 -11.46
N ASP A 153 2.39 -10.58 -11.35
CA ASP A 153 1.78 -9.25 -11.27
C ASP A 153 1.08 -8.84 -12.57
N ASP A 154 1.66 -9.17 -13.73
CA ASP A 154 1.05 -8.87 -15.02
C ASP A 154 -0.27 -9.65 -15.18
N PHE A 155 -0.30 -10.91 -14.77
CA PHE A 155 -1.54 -11.70 -14.76
C PHE A 155 -2.59 -11.06 -13.85
N VAL A 156 -2.21 -10.69 -12.63
CA VAL A 156 -3.13 -10.05 -11.67
C VAL A 156 -3.66 -8.73 -12.22
N LEU A 157 -2.80 -7.93 -12.85
CA LEU A 157 -3.17 -6.67 -13.49
C LEU A 157 -4.19 -6.89 -14.63
N GLU A 158 -4.02 -7.92 -15.46
CA GLU A 158 -4.96 -8.26 -16.52
C GLU A 158 -6.33 -8.70 -15.98
N ILE A 159 -6.37 -9.46 -14.88
CA ILE A 159 -7.64 -9.78 -14.22
C ILE A 159 -8.28 -8.53 -13.62
N ASP A 160 -7.50 -7.69 -12.92
CA ASP A 160 -8.02 -6.43 -12.35
C ASP A 160 -8.67 -5.56 -13.45
N LYS A 161 -8.07 -5.49 -14.66
CA LYS A 161 -8.67 -4.83 -15.84
C LYS A 161 -9.99 -5.48 -16.28
N LYS A 162 -10.02 -6.82 -16.43
CA LYS A 162 -11.22 -7.57 -16.84
C LYS A 162 -12.39 -7.38 -15.87
N THR A 163 -12.09 -7.29 -14.57
CA THR A 163 -13.11 -7.05 -13.54
C THR A 163 -13.63 -5.61 -13.50
N GLY A 164 -13.03 -4.70 -14.28
CA GLY A 164 -13.36 -3.28 -14.25
C GLY A 164 -13.05 -2.65 -12.89
N TYR A 165 -11.99 -3.11 -12.20
CA TYR A 165 -11.58 -2.48 -10.95
C TYR A 165 -11.24 -1.00 -11.20
N SER A 166 -11.87 -0.13 -10.43
CA SER A 166 -11.58 1.29 -10.39
C SER A 166 -11.42 1.71 -8.95
N GLY A 167 -10.26 2.25 -8.63
CA GLY A 167 -9.90 2.53 -7.25
C GLY A 167 -8.54 3.20 -7.17
N TRP A 168 -8.14 3.51 -5.95
CA TRP A 168 -6.88 4.16 -5.66
C TRP A 168 -6.06 3.34 -4.66
N LYS A 169 -4.73 3.49 -4.74
CA LYS A 169 -3.80 2.91 -3.79
C LYS A 169 -2.57 3.81 -3.66
N ILE A 170 -2.03 3.91 -2.45
CA ILE A 170 -0.75 4.58 -2.21
C ILE A 170 0.22 3.54 -1.66
N VAL A 171 1.37 3.40 -2.31
CA VAL A 171 2.44 2.49 -1.89
C VAL A 171 3.70 3.27 -1.58
N LYS A 172 4.49 2.77 -0.63
CA LYS A 172 5.83 3.26 -0.36
C LYS A 172 6.78 2.58 -1.33
N ALA A 173 7.66 3.34 -1.98
CA ALA A 173 8.69 2.79 -2.84
C ALA A 173 9.81 2.14 -2.02
N LEU A 174 9.57 0.90 -1.56
CA LEU A 174 10.49 0.13 -0.71
C LEU A 174 11.25 -0.95 -1.50
N THR A 175 10.86 -1.19 -2.74
CA THR A 175 11.44 -2.23 -3.61
C THR A 175 12.09 -1.62 -4.86
N HIS A 176 13.07 -2.34 -5.44
CA HIS A 176 13.66 -1.96 -6.72
C HIS A 176 12.59 -1.81 -7.83
N ARG A 177 11.50 -2.59 -7.80
CA ARG A 177 10.45 -2.46 -8.81
C ARG A 177 9.67 -1.15 -8.66
N GLU A 178 9.23 -0.83 -7.46
CA GLU A 178 8.58 0.46 -7.19
C GLU A 178 9.52 1.61 -7.60
N TRP A 179 10.83 1.45 -7.36
CA TRP A 179 11.84 2.39 -7.84
C TRP A 179 11.95 2.44 -9.37
N ALA A 180 11.96 1.31 -10.08
CA ALA A 180 12.01 1.28 -11.54
C ALA A 180 10.77 1.96 -12.15
N SER A 181 9.58 1.68 -11.60
CA SER A 181 8.34 2.34 -11.98
C SER A 181 8.38 3.85 -11.68
N LEU A 182 8.97 4.21 -10.55
CA LEU A 182 9.14 5.60 -10.14
C LEU A 182 10.16 6.35 -11.00
N ASN A 183 11.28 5.74 -11.38
CA ASN A 183 12.28 6.37 -12.24
C ASN A 183 11.74 6.70 -13.62
N ALA A 184 10.98 5.78 -14.21
CA ALA A 184 10.30 6.04 -15.48
C ALA A 184 9.31 7.22 -15.38
N PHE A 185 8.68 7.38 -14.21
CA PHE A 185 7.81 8.51 -13.93
C PHE A 185 8.60 9.81 -13.66
N ARG A 186 9.66 9.75 -12.86
CA ARG A 186 10.51 10.88 -12.44
C ARG A 186 11.35 11.46 -13.57
N SER A 187 11.82 10.63 -14.50
CA SER A 187 12.62 11.08 -15.66
C SER A 187 11.85 12.06 -16.56
N SER A 188 10.51 12.05 -16.52
CA SER A 188 9.69 13.03 -17.23
C SER A 188 9.72 14.44 -16.60
N PHE A 189 10.06 14.53 -15.31
CA PHE A 189 10.06 15.77 -14.53
C PHE A 189 11.47 16.35 -14.34
N TYR A 190 12.49 15.51 -14.18
CA TYR A 190 13.89 15.93 -14.07
C TYR A 190 14.57 15.82 -15.44
N LYS A 191 14.53 16.89 -16.24
CA LYS A 191 15.02 16.90 -17.63
C LYS A 191 16.53 17.15 -17.78
N SER A 192 17.25 17.49 -16.70
CA SER A 192 18.70 17.74 -16.74
C SER A 192 19.35 17.55 -15.36
N ASP A 193 20.51 16.86 -15.35
CA ASP A 193 21.38 16.47 -14.22
C ASP A 193 20.81 15.49 -13.17
N PRO A 194 21.65 14.71 -12.46
CA PRO A 194 21.21 13.53 -11.71
C PRO A 194 20.25 13.91 -10.58
N ASP A 195 19.23 13.08 -10.39
CA ASP A 195 18.21 13.26 -9.36
C ASP A 195 18.86 13.42 -7.96
N PRO A 196 18.73 14.61 -7.33
CA PRO A 196 19.44 14.93 -6.09
C PRO A 196 18.94 14.10 -4.89
N PHE A 197 17.82 13.39 -5.03
CA PHE A 197 17.19 12.60 -3.97
C PHE A 197 17.43 11.09 -4.10
N LEU A 198 18.32 10.63 -4.98
CA LEU A 198 18.58 9.19 -5.13
C LEU A 198 19.05 8.50 -3.84
N TRP A 199 19.80 9.21 -3.00
CA TRP A 199 20.26 8.67 -1.71
C TRP A 199 19.12 8.54 -0.68
N THR A 200 18.03 9.32 -0.80
CA THR A 200 16.96 9.34 0.20
C THR A 200 16.11 8.07 0.17
N PHE A 201 16.16 7.29 -0.91
CA PHE A 201 15.39 6.06 -1.06
C PHE A 201 15.71 4.98 -0.03
N ILE A 202 16.93 4.98 0.49
CA ILE A 202 17.37 4.04 1.54
C ILE A 202 17.41 4.70 2.91
N HIS A 203 17.07 6.00 3.00
CA HIS A 203 17.11 6.74 4.24
C HIS A 203 15.77 6.66 4.96
N ARG A 204 15.80 6.18 6.21
CA ARG A 204 14.58 5.86 7.00
C ARG A 204 13.65 7.06 7.23
N ASP A 205 14.21 8.26 7.22
CA ASP A 205 13.47 9.49 7.47
C ASP A 205 12.84 10.06 6.20
N HIS A 206 13.03 9.42 5.03
CA HIS A 206 12.36 9.81 3.80
C HIS A 206 11.37 8.74 3.35
N ILE A 207 10.16 9.21 3.04
CA ILE A 207 9.08 8.38 2.53
C ILE A 207 8.77 8.81 1.10
N HIS A 208 8.79 7.83 0.20
CA HIS A 208 8.51 8.02 -1.21
C HIS A 208 7.18 7.33 -1.54
N PHE A 209 6.12 8.11 -1.72
CA PHE A 209 4.81 7.60 -2.06
C PHE A 209 4.57 7.59 -3.56
N ILE A 210 4.05 6.47 -4.05
CA ILE A 210 3.56 6.29 -5.41
C ILE A 210 2.04 6.19 -5.34
N PHE A 211 1.35 7.08 -6.06
CA PHE A 211 -0.09 7.14 -6.12
C PHE A 211 -0.62 6.45 -7.37
N TYR A 212 -1.38 5.39 -7.16
CA TYR A 212 -2.08 4.66 -8.20
C TYR A 212 -3.55 5.08 -8.28
N LYS A 213 -4.05 5.25 -9.50
CA LYS A 213 -5.49 5.35 -9.81
C LYS A 213 -5.77 4.47 -11.02
N ASP A 214 -6.79 3.62 -10.91
CA ASP A 214 -7.24 2.74 -12.01
C ASP A 214 -6.09 1.91 -12.60
N LEU A 215 -5.27 1.34 -11.71
CA LEU A 215 -4.12 0.49 -12.02
C LEU A 215 -2.91 1.20 -12.65
N GLU A 216 -2.98 2.51 -12.86
CA GLU A 216 -1.86 3.32 -13.36
C GLU A 216 -1.21 4.15 -12.26
N ILE A 217 0.09 4.39 -12.38
CA ILE A 217 0.78 5.38 -11.55
C ILE A 217 0.41 6.76 -12.09
N ILE A 218 -0.20 7.57 -11.25
CA ILE A 218 -0.64 8.92 -11.63
C ILE A 218 0.05 10.02 -10.83
N GLY A 219 0.72 9.69 -9.73
CA GLY A 219 1.35 10.68 -8.87
C GLY A 219 2.50 10.16 -8.03
N TYR A 220 3.29 11.10 -7.54
CA TYR A 220 4.41 10.84 -6.64
C TYR A 220 4.54 11.94 -5.59
N ALA A 221 4.83 11.53 -4.35
CA ALA A 221 5.16 12.44 -3.27
C ALA A 221 6.42 11.99 -2.51
N HIS A 222 7.22 12.96 -2.07
CA HIS A 222 8.38 12.74 -1.23
C HIS A 222 8.20 13.51 0.08
N LEU A 223 8.14 12.78 1.18
CA LEU A 223 8.08 13.32 2.53
C LEU A 223 9.42 13.12 3.21
N HIS A 224 9.93 14.15 3.89
CA HIS A 224 11.03 14.06 4.83
C HIS A 224 10.47 14.22 6.24
N LEU A 225 10.60 13.18 7.06
CA LEU A 225 10.18 13.12 8.45
C LEU A 225 11.26 13.76 9.34
N LEU A 226 10.88 14.77 10.11
CA LEU A 226 11.77 15.47 11.03
C LEU A 226 11.50 15.06 12.49
N SER A 227 12.38 15.52 13.39
CA SER A 227 12.11 15.50 14.83
C SER A 227 10.92 16.39 15.20
N ASP A 228 10.47 16.29 16.45
CA ASP A 228 9.40 17.11 17.03
C ASP A 228 8.06 17.03 16.28
N ASN A 229 7.78 15.87 15.68
CA ASN A 229 6.54 15.57 14.97
C ASN A 229 6.30 16.53 13.79
N LYS A 230 7.35 16.95 13.07
CA LYS A 230 7.25 17.78 11.86
C LYS A 230 7.64 16.99 10.63
N ALA A 231 7.08 17.34 9.48
CA ALA A 231 7.50 16.77 8.20
C ALA A 231 7.61 17.85 7.12
N ILE A 232 8.41 17.57 6.09
CA ILE A 232 8.55 18.42 4.90
C ILE A 232 8.02 17.65 3.69
N LEU A 233 7.14 18.26 2.91
CA LEU A 233 6.79 17.80 1.57
C LEU A 233 7.84 18.35 0.59
N ARG A 234 8.76 17.48 0.18
CA ARG A 234 9.87 17.79 -0.74
C ARG A 234 9.41 17.88 -2.18
N LEU A 235 8.50 16.98 -2.57
CA LEU A 235 7.95 16.93 -3.92
C LEU A 235 6.52 16.42 -3.88
N LEU A 236 5.67 17.01 -4.71
CA LEU A 236 4.35 16.49 -5.04
C LEU A 236 4.12 16.71 -6.53
N THR A 237 3.84 15.64 -7.27
CA THR A 237 3.57 15.74 -8.70
C THR A 237 2.48 14.76 -9.13
N ILE A 238 1.74 15.15 -10.18
CA ILE A 238 0.73 14.36 -10.86
C ILE A 238 1.09 14.34 -12.34
N ALA A 239 0.99 13.17 -12.98
CA ALA A 239 1.23 13.03 -14.42
C ALA A 239 0.35 14.02 -15.20
N GLU A 240 0.92 14.65 -16.23
CA GLU A 240 0.28 15.74 -16.99
C GLU A 240 -1.15 15.42 -17.44
N ARG A 241 -1.37 14.21 -17.98
CA ARG A 241 -2.70 13.75 -18.44
C ARG A 241 -3.77 13.66 -17.33
N PHE A 242 -3.36 13.65 -16.07
CA PHE A 242 -4.21 13.59 -14.88
C PHE A 242 -4.28 14.91 -14.10
N GLN A 243 -3.56 15.95 -14.52
CA GLN A 243 -3.60 17.26 -13.87
C GLN A 243 -4.95 17.95 -14.06
N ASN A 244 -5.26 18.91 -13.17
CA ASN A 244 -6.51 19.69 -13.17
C ASN A 244 -7.81 18.85 -12.98
N ARG A 245 -7.70 17.64 -12.45
CA ARG A 245 -8.83 16.74 -12.15
C ARG A 245 -9.03 16.48 -10.64
N GLY A 246 -8.39 17.27 -9.78
CA GLY A 246 -8.48 17.13 -8.32
C GLY A 246 -7.56 16.05 -7.71
N HIS A 247 -6.85 15.25 -8.52
CA HIS A 247 -5.96 14.20 -8.03
C HIS A 247 -4.82 14.72 -7.15
N GLY A 248 -4.24 15.89 -7.47
CA GLY A 248 -3.19 16.51 -6.64
C GLY A 248 -3.69 16.86 -5.24
N SER A 249 -4.87 17.50 -5.15
CA SER A 249 -5.48 17.84 -3.86
C SER A 249 -5.88 16.59 -3.07
N PHE A 250 -6.40 15.56 -3.74
CA PHE A 250 -6.70 14.29 -3.10
C PHE A 250 -5.43 13.65 -2.51
N PHE A 251 -4.36 13.57 -3.31
CA PHE A 251 -3.13 12.91 -2.90
C PHE A 251 -2.42 13.67 -1.77
N LEU A 252 -2.39 15.00 -1.82
CA LEU A 252 -1.91 15.83 -0.72
C LEU A 252 -2.66 15.55 0.58
N LYS A 253 -4.00 15.49 0.54
CA LYS A 253 -4.82 15.13 1.71
C LYS A 253 -4.52 13.74 2.24
N GLN A 254 -4.21 12.77 1.37
CA GLN A 254 -3.78 11.45 1.84
C GLN A 254 -2.41 11.50 2.53
N CYS A 255 -1.46 12.30 2.02
CA CYS A 255 -0.18 12.51 2.70
C CYS A 255 -0.38 13.15 4.08
N GLU A 256 -1.23 14.18 4.17
CA GLU A 256 -1.61 14.84 5.43
C GLU A 256 -2.24 13.84 6.42
N LYS A 257 -3.26 13.06 5.98
CA LYS A 257 -3.91 12.03 6.81
C LYS A 257 -2.90 11.01 7.31
N TRP A 258 -2.04 10.51 6.41
CA TRP A 258 -1.03 9.52 6.77
C TRP A 258 -0.07 10.06 7.84
N LEU A 259 0.46 11.27 7.66
CA LEU A 259 1.34 11.93 8.63
C LEU A 259 0.64 12.11 9.99
N ALA A 260 -0.61 12.56 10.00
CA ALA A 260 -1.39 12.72 11.24
C ALA A 260 -1.59 11.39 11.98
N MET A 261 -1.83 10.29 11.25
CA MET A 261 -1.91 8.94 11.83
C MET A 261 -0.57 8.46 12.39
N GLN A 262 0.56 8.97 11.88
CA GLN A 262 1.90 8.72 12.43
C GLN A 262 2.30 9.74 13.51
N HIS A 263 1.34 10.51 14.03
CA HIS A 263 1.51 11.52 15.09
C HIS A 263 2.34 12.75 14.69
N PHE A 264 2.47 13.05 13.40
CA PHE A 264 3.03 14.32 12.95
C PHE A 264 1.99 15.44 13.11
N ASN A 265 2.44 16.59 13.59
CA ASN A 265 1.63 17.76 13.92
C ASN A 265 1.61 18.81 12.81
N THR A 266 2.71 18.94 12.06
CA THR A 266 2.82 19.95 10.99
C THR A 266 3.47 19.39 9.74
N LEU A 267 2.97 19.84 8.58
CA LEU A 267 3.59 19.60 7.28
C LEU A 267 4.04 20.93 6.69
N HIS A 268 5.32 21.02 6.39
CA HIS A 268 5.99 22.18 5.82
C HIS A 268 6.37 21.93 4.36
N LEU A 269 6.54 22.99 3.57
CA LEU A 269 7.04 22.92 2.20
C LEU A 269 7.60 24.26 1.72
N PHE A 270 8.34 24.21 0.63
CA PHE A 270 8.68 25.38 -0.16
C PHE A 270 7.86 25.36 -1.44
N ALA A 271 7.15 26.45 -1.73
CA ALA A 271 6.31 26.57 -2.91
C ALA A 271 6.85 27.67 -3.83
N SER A 272 7.05 27.32 -5.10
CA SER A 272 7.26 28.31 -6.14
C SER A 272 6.03 29.21 -6.32
N PRO A 273 6.18 30.43 -6.87
CA PRO A 273 5.05 31.32 -7.12
C PRO A 273 3.90 30.68 -7.92
N LEU A 274 4.22 29.75 -8.82
CA LEU A 274 3.22 29.03 -9.63
C LEU A 274 2.41 28.02 -8.80
N ALA A 275 3.01 27.41 -7.77
CA ALA A 275 2.36 26.42 -6.92
C ALA A 275 1.59 27.06 -5.75
N LEU A 276 1.89 28.32 -5.41
CA LEU A 276 1.30 29.03 -4.27
C LEU A 276 -0.25 29.00 -4.25
N PRO A 277 -0.98 29.24 -5.36
CA PRO A 277 -2.45 29.17 -5.34
C PRO A 277 -3.00 27.79 -4.98
N PHE A 278 -2.32 26.71 -5.40
CA PHE A 278 -2.71 25.34 -5.09
C PHE A 278 -2.60 25.05 -3.59
N PHE A 279 -1.46 25.38 -2.98
CA PHE A 279 -1.22 25.14 -1.55
C PHE A 279 -2.04 26.06 -0.65
N SER A 280 -2.20 27.33 -1.04
CA SER A 280 -3.07 28.27 -0.30
C SER A 280 -4.51 27.76 -0.24
N LYS A 281 -5.04 27.26 -1.38
CA LYS A 281 -6.37 26.63 -1.43
C LYS A 281 -6.45 25.34 -0.59
N ALA A 282 -5.34 24.65 -0.39
CA ALA A 282 -5.25 23.49 0.49
C ALA A 282 -5.10 23.84 1.98
N GLY A 283 -5.05 25.15 2.33
CA GLY A 283 -4.94 25.64 3.70
C GLY A 283 -3.51 25.73 4.22
N TYR A 284 -2.52 25.86 3.34
CA TYR A 284 -1.15 26.16 3.72
C TYR A 284 -0.93 27.66 3.81
N GLU A 285 -0.28 28.09 4.88
CA GLU A 285 -0.02 29.50 5.18
C GLU A 285 1.48 29.74 5.33
N PRO A 286 1.96 30.99 5.19
CA PRO A 286 3.34 31.34 5.48
C PRO A 286 3.75 30.86 6.87
N MET A 287 4.73 29.97 6.94
CA MET A 287 5.18 29.36 8.19
C MET A 287 6.66 29.05 8.08
N SER A 288 7.49 29.87 8.72
CA SER A 288 8.94 29.69 8.71
C SER A 288 9.34 28.38 9.36
N PHE A 289 10.25 27.65 8.71
CA PHE A 289 10.93 26.51 9.29
C PHE A 289 12.37 26.46 8.78
N VAL A 290 13.24 25.82 9.56
CA VAL A 290 14.63 25.58 9.15
C VAL A 290 14.68 24.24 8.43
N ASP A 291 15.10 24.26 7.18
CA ASP A 291 15.35 23.04 6.42
C ASP A 291 16.72 22.46 6.79
N PRO A 292 16.80 21.26 7.39
CA PRO A 292 18.06 20.65 7.77
C PRO A 292 18.95 20.27 6.56
N GLU A 293 18.37 20.18 5.36
CA GLU A 293 19.08 19.79 4.13
C GLU A 293 19.09 20.93 3.11
N ALA A 294 19.07 22.18 3.61
CA ALA A 294 18.86 23.39 2.83
C ALA A 294 19.60 23.39 1.47
N TYR A 295 18.83 23.62 0.42
CA TYR A 295 19.32 24.18 -0.84
C TYR A 295 19.03 25.69 -0.80
N GLU A 296 19.84 26.52 -1.46
CA GLU A 296 19.48 27.92 -1.70
C GLU A 296 18.12 27.95 -2.40
N ASN A 297 17.08 28.41 -1.69
CA ASN A 297 15.73 28.33 -2.19
C ASN A 297 15.07 29.71 -2.15
N ILE A 298 14.69 30.20 -3.33
CA ILE A 298 13.94 31.46 -3.53
C ILE A 298 12.44 31.27 -3.33
N ASP A 299 12.00 30.04 -3.08
CA ASP A 299 10.60 29.66 -2.89
C ASP A 299 10.06 30.09 -1.53
N LEU A 300 8.73 30.27 -1.45
CA LEU A 300 8.06 30.72 -0.25
C LEU A 300 7.87 29.56 0.74
N SER A 301 8.27 29.77 1.99
CA SER A 301 8.10 28.78 3.06
C SER A 301 6.65 28.76 3.55
N LEU A 302 5.99 27.61 3.40
CA LEU A 302 4.61 27.39 3.80
C LEU A 302 4.52 26.23 4.80
N GLY A 303 3.44 26.21 5.58
CA GLY A 303 3.13 25.12 6.49
C GLY A 303 1.65 25.01 6.81
N LYS A 304 1.29 23.85 7.34
CA LYS A 304 -0.07 23.52 7.76
C LYS A 304 -0.04 22.67 9.03
N ILE A 305 -0.90 23.01 9.98
CA ILE A 305 -1.16 22.17 11.15
C ILE A 305 -2.07 21.02 10.71
N LEU A 306 -1.62 19.80 10.98
CA LEU A 306 -2.34 18.58 10.64
C LEU A 306 -3.42 18.30 11.69
N SER A 307 -4.66 18.11 11.25
CA SER A 307 -5.73 17.66 12.13
C SER A 307 -5.49 16.22 12.55
N LYS A 308 -5.73 15.89 13.81
CA LYS A 308 -5.72 14.49 14.24
C LYS A 308 -6.79 13.71 13.45
N PRO A 309 -6.51 12.48 13.02
CA PRO A 309 -7.53 11.65 12.40
C PRO A 309 -8.63 11.39 13.42
N GLU A 310 -9.89 11.53 13.01
CA GLU A 310 -11.07 11.10 13.77
C GLU A 310 -11.15 9.57 13.84
#